data_AF-A0A6G3MK31-F1
#
_entry.id   AF-A0A6G3MK31-F1
#
_cell.length_a   1.000
_cell.length_b   1.000
_cell.length_c   1.000
_cell.angle_alpha   90.00
_cell.angle_beta   90.00
_cell.angle_gamma   90.00
#
_symmetry.space_group_name_H-M   'P 1'
#
loop_
_entity.id
_entity.type
_entity.pdbx_description
1 polymer ?
#
loop_
_entity_poly.entity_id
_entity_poly.type
_entity_poly.pdbx_seq_one_letter_code
_entity_poly.pdbx_strand_id
1 'polypeptide(L)'
;KSICHDFSKKLSNIPPFIVAYADSYELIHSIITQELIDLFTARACVFNYISITDLFESKYLNDISPNLDTNANYMIVKASFSLTTSNWLSVILNELDDMILAYSRIVKTVSMFRLSKETKINVERNRLKLVEMNMKSEHLQRQEMAMKRKDEKIRALRQRIIAETDVEKQIKLQEKFDKYELKEKNKKLTKGKSMKVLS
;
A
#
# COMPACT_ATOMS: atom_id res chain seq x y z
N LYS A 1 0.85 2.48 4.10
CA LYS A 1 1.57 3.21 5.17
C LYS A 1 2.69 2.30 5.65
N SER A 2 3.94 2.60 5.31
CA SER A 2 5.09 1.86 5.84
C SER A 2 5.43 2.35 7.25
N ILE A 3 6.00 1.49 8.08
CA ILE A 3 6.45 1.80 9.45
C ILE A 3 7.88 2.38 9.38
N CYS A 4 8.13 3.26 8.42
CA CYS A 4 9.44 3.87 8.25
C CYS A 4 9.55 5.10 9.17
N HIS A 5 10.72 5.29 9.75
CA HIS A 5 11.06 6.47 10.52
C HIS A 5 11.78 7.49 9.62
N ASP A 6 11.55 8.78 9.89
CA ASP A 6 12.28 9.87 9.25
C ASP A 6 13.68 9.99 9.86
N PHE A 7 14.70 9.89 9.00
CA PHE A 7 16.10 10.00 9.38
C PHE A 7 16.78 11.22 8.76
N SER A 8 16.05 12.08 8.04
CA SER A 8 16.62 13.22 7.30
C SER A 8 17.46 14.15 8.18
N LYS A 9 17.06 14.34 9.45
CA LYS A 9 17.79 15.17 10.43
C LYS A 9 19.05 14.51 11.01
N LYS A 10 19.19 13.18 10.92
CA LYS A 10 20.34 12.45 11.46
C LYS A 10 21.49 12.32 10.45
N LEU A 11 21.21 12.52 9.16
CA LEU A 11 22.24 12.54 8.14
C LEU A 11 22.75 13.98 8.00
N SER A 12 23.97 14.23 8.47
CA SER A 12 24.55 15.57 8.56
C SER A 12 24.73 16.28 7.20
N ASN A 13 24.63 15.54 6.09
CA ASN A 13 25.01 16.03 4.76
C ASN A 13 23.89 15.93 3.72
N ILE A 14 22.64 15.60 4.11
CA ILE A 14 21.54 15.53 3.15
C ILE A 14 20.95 16.93 2.92
N PRO A 15 20.78 17.38 1.65
CA PRO A 15 20.11 18.62 1.34
C PRO A 15 18.68 18.68 1.90
N PRO A 16 18.17 19.86 2.28
CA PRO A 16 16.87 19.99 2.95
C PRO A 16 15.67 19.55 2.10
N PHE A 17 15.83 19.45 0.78
CA PHE A 17 14.79 18.97 -0.13
C PHE A 17 14.75 17.45 -0.28
N ILE A 18 15.77 16.72 0.20
CA ILE A 18 15.79 15.26 0.20
C ILE A 18 15.32 14.77 1.56
N VAL A 19 14.34 13.87 1.54
CA VAL A 19 13.79 13.26 2.75
C VAL A 19 14.05 11.75 2.71
N ALA A 20 14.62 11.20 3.78
CA ALA A 20 15.01 9.81 3.87
C ALA A 20 14.18 9.07 4.95
N TYR A 21 13.42 8.08 4.51
CA TYR A 21 12.63 7.20 5.38
C TYR A 21 13.15 5.77 5.31
N ALA A 22 13.37 5.13 6.46
CA ALA A 22 13.69 3.70 6.52
C ALA A 22 13.25 3.06 7.84
N ASP A 23 13.32 1.74 7.89
CA ASP A 23 13.07 0.97 9.12
C ASP A 23 14.25 1.05 10.10
N SER A 24 15.46 1.32 9.58
CA SER A 24 16.68 1.42 10.37
C SER A 24 17.65 2.45 9.81
N TYR A 25 18.39 3.10 10.70
CA TYR A 25 19.47 4.01 10.34
C TYR A 25 20.62 3.28 9.62
N GLU A 26 20.87 2.02 9.97
CA GLU A 26 21.91 1.16 9.38
C GLU A 26 21.74 1.01 7.85
N LEU A 27 20.49 0.90 7.40
CA LEU A 27 20.12 0.82 5.98
C LEU A 27 20.42 2.14 5.27
N ILE A 28 20.03 3.25 5.86
CA ILE A 28 20.23 4.55 5.25
C ILE A 28 21.72 4.88 5.16
N HIS A 29 22.48 4.63 6.21
CA HIS A 29 23.90 4.94 6.25
C HIS A 29 24.71 4.10 5.25
N SER A 30 24.32 2.85 5.01
CA SER A 30 25.00 1.98 4.06
C SER A 30 24.64 2.28 2.61
N ILE A 31 23.39 2.64 2.32
CA ILE A 31 22.89 2.88 0.98
C ILE A 31 23.17 4.31 0.52
N ILE A 32 22.95 5.31 1.37
CA ILE A 32 23.12 6.73 1.04
C ILE A 32 24.55 7.15 1.38
N THR A 33 25.45 6.97 0.41
CA THR A 33 26.83 7.47 0.49
C THR A 33 26.92 8.94 0.06
N GLN A 34 27.94 9.66 0.51
CA GLN A 34 28.16 11.08 0.12
C GLN A 34 28.18 11.29 -1.40
N GLU A 35 28.84 10.41 -2.15
CA GLU A 35 28.88 10.48 -3.62
C GLU A 35 27.48 10.45 -4.27
N LEU A 36 26.54 9.68 -3.70
CA LEU A 36 25.16 9.63 -4.18
C LEU A 36 24.39 10.89 -3.81
N ILE A 37 24.66 11.45 -2.63
CA ILE A 37 24.06 12.72 -2.21
C ILE A 37 24.51 13.83 -3.15
N ASP A 38 25.80 13.92 -3.46
CA ASP A 38 26.34 14.94 -4.36
C ASP A 38 25.73 14.81 -5.76
N LEU A 39 25.59 13.57 -6.25
CA LEU A 39 24.94 13.27 -7.53
C LEU A 39 23.47 13.67 -7.57
N PHE A 40 22.69 13.30 -6.55
CA PHE A 40 21.27 13.66 -6.46
C PHE A 40 21.09 15.16 -6.27
N THR A 41 22.04 15.83 -5.62
CA THR A 41 22.03 17.28 -5.46
C THR A 41 22.29 17.98 -6.79
N ALA A 42 23.28 17.51 -7.56
CA ALA A 42 23.59 18.03 -8.88
C ALA A 42 22.42 17.83 -9.87
N ARG A 43 21.63 16.77 -9.70
CA ARG A 43 20.53 16.38 -10.59
C ARG A 43 19.14 16.45 -9.94
N ALA A 44 18.99 17.34 -8.96
CA ALA A 44 17.75 17.47 -8.18
C ALA A 44 16.52 17.82 -9.05
N CYS A 45 16.73 18.40 -10.24
CA CYS A 45 15.67 18.76 -11.18
C CYS A 45 15.02 17.55 -11.88
N VAL A 46 15.73 16.43 -12.00
CA VAL A 46 15.26 15.23 -12.71
C VAL A 46 14.88 14.12 -11.73
N PHE A 47 15.47 14.12 -10.53
CA PHE A 47 15.25 13.09 -9.52
C PHE A 47 13.97 13.31 -8.71
N ASN A 48 13.10 12.29 -8.63
CA ASN A 48 11.90 12.35 -7.79
C ASN A 48 12.07 11.54 -6.51
N TYR A 49 12.27 10.24 -6.64
CA TYR A 49 12.41 9.34 -5.49
C TYR A 49 13.13 8.04 -5.86
N ILE A 50 13.74 7.43 -4.84
CA ILE A 50 14.15 6.02 -4.84
C ILE A 50 13.39 5.32 -3.73
N SER A 51 12.86 4.14 -4.04
CA SER A 51 12.18 3.27 -3.10
C SER A 51 12.79 1.89 -3.16
N ILE A 52 13.19 1.39 -2.00
CA ILE A 52 13.74 0.04 -1.83
C ILE A 52 12.78 -0.71 -0.92
N THR A 53 12.29 -1.85 -1.38
CA THR A 53 11.35 -2.66 -0.61
C THR A 53 11.48 -4.13 -0.96
N ASP A 54 11.34 -4.99 0.04
CA ASP A 54 11.17 -6.44 -0.12
C ASP A 54 9.69 -6.85 -0.27
N LEU A 55 8.77 -5.88 -0.20
CA LEU A 55 7.35 -6.11 -0.39
C LEU A 55 7.04 -6.16 -1.88
N PHE A 56 6.92 -7.38 -2.39
CA PHE A 56 6.43 -7.61 -3.73
C PHE A 56 4.92 -7.45 -3.79
N GLU A 57 4.45 -6.39 -4.45
CA GLU A 57 3.02 -6.27 -4.75
C GLU A 57 2.69 -7.08 -6.02
N SER A 58 1.68 -7.95 -5.93
CA SER A 58 1.21 -8.79 -7.04
C SER A 58 0.77 -8.02 -8.28
N LYS A 59 0.46 -6.72 -8.16
CA LYS A 59 0.17 -5.85 -9.31
C LYS A 59 1.36 -5.75 -10.29
N TYR A 60 2.59 -5.96 -9.81
CA TYR A 60 3.80 -5.97 -10.65
C TYR A 60 4.00 -7.29 -11.40
N LEU A 61 3.25 -8.34 -11.07
CA LEU A 61 3.36 -9.64 -11.74
C LEU A 61 2.91 -9.57 -13.20
N ASN A 62 1.96 -8.68 -13.50
CA ASN A 62 1.44 -8.48 -14.86
C ASN A 62 2.45 -7.79 -15.78
N ASP A 63 3.36 -6.98 -15.22
CA ASP A 63 4.27 -6.12 -15.99
C ASP A 63 5.68 -6.72 -16.17
N ILE A 64 6.14 -7.59 -15.25
CA ILE A 64 7.59 -7.87 -15.10
C ILE A 64 8.07 -9.18 -15.74
N SER A 65 7.24 -10.23 -15.86
CA SER A 65 7.51 -11.44 -16.66
C SER A 65 6.60 -12.58 -16.17
N PRO A 66 6.07 -13.45 -17.06
CA PRO A 66 5.28 -14.61 -16.67
C PRO A 66 6.06 -15.69 -15.87
N ASN A 67 7.39 -15.58 -15.75
CA ASN A 67 8.26 -16.57 -15.11
C ASN A 67 8.77 -16.18 -13.71
N LEU A 68 8.22 -15.13 -13.09
CA LEU A 68 8.68 -14.71 -11.76
C LEU A 68 8.11 -15.66 -10.68
N ASP A 69 8.98 -16.41 -10.00
CA ASP A 69 8.59 -17.32 -8.91
C ASP A 69 7.99 -16.52 -7.75
N THR A 70 6.67 -16.63 -7.56
CA THR A 70 5.93 -15.89 -6.53
C THR A 70 6.32 -16.24 -5.10
N ASN A 71 7.05 -17.33 -4.88
CA ASN A 71 7.47 -17.79 -3.57
C ASN A 71 8.85 -17.25 -3.16
N ALA A 72 9.57 -16.59 -4.06
CA ALA A 72 10.87 -16.01 -3.76
C ALA A 72 10.74 -14.64 -3.09
N ASN A 73 11.65 -14.36 -2.15
CA ASN A 73 11.78 -13.03 -1.55
C ASN A 73 12.53 -12.12 -2.53
N TYR A 74 11.80 -11.30 -3.28
CA TYR A 74 12.41 -10.29 -4.14
C TYR A 74 12.67 -9.00 -3.39
N MET A 75 13.81 -8.41 -3.68
CA MET A 75 14.07 -7.04 -3.34
C MET A 75 13.86 -6.16 -4.56
N ILE A 76 13.04 -5.15 -4.41
CA ILE A 76 12.61 -4.26 -5.48
C ILE A 76 13.22 -2.89 -5.21
N VAL A 77 14.00 -2.41 -6.18
CA VAL A 77 14.56 -1.05 -6.18
C VAL A 77 13.89 -0.27 -7.30
N LYS A 78 13.09 0.74 -6.95
CA LYS A 78 12.43 1.64 -7.90
C LYS A 78 13.10 2.99 -7.85
N ALA A 79 13.38 3.56 -9.01
CA ALA A 79 13.78 4.95 -9.16
C ALA A 79 12.81 5.63 -10.11
N SER A 80 12.39 6.85 -9.77
CA SER A 80 11.52 7.67 -10.59
C SER A 80 12.22 8.96 -10.96
N PHE A 81 12.16 9.29 -12.24
CA PHE A 81 12.75 10.49 -12.82
C PHE A 81 11.69 11.26 -13.59
N SER A 82 11.68 12.58 -13.44
CA SER A 82 10.79 13.48 -14.16
C SER A 82 11.52 14.08 -15.35
N LEU A 83 11.10 13.69 -16.55
CA LEU A 83 11.63 14.21 -17.81
C LEU A 83 10.67 15.28 -18.34
N THR A 84 10.61 16.43 -17.66
CA THR A 84 9.61 17.49 -17.93
C THR A 84 10.08 18.62 -18.84
N THR A 85 11.17 18.45 -19.58
CA THR A 85 11.69 19.50 -20.48
C THR A 85 11.58 19.11 -21.96
N SER A 86 11.46 20.13 -22.81
CA SER A 86 11.61 20.05 -24.28
C SER A 86 12.93 19.41 -24.73
N ASN A 87 13.85 19.19 -23.80
CA ASN A 87 15.22 18.71 -23.94
C ASN A 87 15.42 17.29 -23.41
N TRP A 88 14.37 16.46 -23.35
CA TRP A 88 14.43 15.06 -22.90
C TRP A 88 15.60 14.27 -23.53
N LEU A 89 15.88 14.52 -24.83
CA LEU A 89 17.00 13.91 -25.55
C LEU A 89 18.37 14.29 -24.98
N SER A 90 18.59 15.56 -24.60
CA SER A 90 19.88 15.96 -24.02
C SER A 90 20.07 15.44 -22.60
N VAL A 91 18.98 15.31 -21.83
CA VAL A 91 19.01 14.70 -20.50
C VAL A 91 19.33 13.21 -20.62
N ILE A 92 18.71 12.50 -21.56
CA ILE A 92 19.02 11.08 -21.79
C ILE A 92 20.47 10.88 -22.23
N LEU A 93 20.96 11.68 -23.17
CA LEU A 93 22.30 11.48 -23.74
C LEU A 93 23.44 11.87 -22.78
N ASN A 94 23.22 12.80 -21.85
CA ASN A 94 24.30 13.32 -21.00
C ASN A 94 24.17 12.96 -19.50
N GLU A 95 22.96 12.67 -19.01
CA GLU A 95 22.72 12.50 -17.57
C GLU A 95 22.26 11.08 -17.20
N LEU A 96 21.72 10.31 -18.16
CA LEU A 96 21.18 8.99 -17.87
C LEU A 96 22.27 7.99 -17.46
N ASP A 97 23.44 8.05 -18.09
CA ASP A 97 24.53 7.10 -17.81
C ASP A 97 25.00 7.20 -16.35
N ASP A 98 25.20 8.41 -15.85
CA ASP A 98 25.57 8.64 -14.44
C ASP A 98 24.46 8.20 -13.47
N MET A 99 23.20 8.41 -13.84
CA MET A 99 22.05 8.00 -13.02
C MET A 99 21.86 6.48 -13.02
N ILE A 100 22.08 5.82 -14.15
CA ILE A 100 22.10 4.35 -14.27
C ILE A 100 23.27 3.79 -13.45
N LEU A 101 24.45 4.40 -13.54
CA LEU A 101 25.61 3.98 -12.76
C LEU A 101 25.32 4.10 -11.25
N ALA A 102 24.74 5.21 -10.82
CA ALA A 102 24.33 5.41 -9.42
C ALA A 102 23.27 4.40 -8.97
N TYR A 103 22.27 4.15 -9.82
CA TYR A 103 21.26 3.14 -9.57
C TYR A 103 21.87 1.74 -9.45
N SER A 104 22.79 1.37 -10.35
CA SER A 104 23.48 0.09 -10.33
C SER A 104 24.32 -0.08 -9.05
N ARG A 105 24.92 1.00 -8.55
CA ARG A 105 25.65 1.01 -7.28
C ARG A 105 24.72 0.78 -6.10
N ILE A 106 23.56 1.43 -6.07
CA ILE A 106 22.55 1.18 -5.05
C ILE A 106 22.13 -0.29 -5.08
N VAL A 107 21.78 -0.83 -6.25
CA VAL A 107 21.39 -2.24 -6.41
C VAL A 107 22.49 -3.17 -5.88
N LYS A 108 23.75 -2.91 -6.25
CA LYS A 108 24.92 -3.68 -5.77
C LYS A 108 25.06 -3.61 -4.25
N THR A 109 25.02 -2.41 -3.67
CA THR A 109 25.12 -2.22 -2.22
C THR A 109 24.03 -2.99 -1.50
N VAL A 110 22.77 -2.84 -1.91
CA VAL A 110 21.65 -3.49 -1.23
C VAL A 110 21.73 -5.01 -1.39
N SER A 111 22.17 -5.52 -2.55
CA SER A 111 22.32 -6.98 -2.78
C SER A 111 23.35 -7.65 -1.87
N MET A 112 24.39 -6.92 -1.47
CA MET A 112 25.46 -7.42 -0.59
C MET A 112 25.20 -7.10 0.89
N PHE A 113 24.31 -6.15 1.16
CA PHE A 113 24.08 -5.64 2.50
C PHE A 113 23.44 -6.70 3.40
N ARG A 114 24.00 -6.87 4.61
CA ARG A 114 23.49 -7.78 5.63
C ARG A 114 23.15 -7.00 6.88
N LEU A 115 21.92 -7.11 7.32
CA LEU A 115 21.44 -6.47 8.54
C LEU A 115 22.11 -7.06 9.78
N SER A 116 22.42 -6.20 10.74
CA SER A 116 22.75 -6.63 12.10
C SER A 116 21.60 -7.44 12.73
N LYS A 117 21.95 -8.31 13.69
CA LYS A 117 20.97 -9.21 14.35
C LYS A 117 19.81 -8.45 14.98
N GLU A 118 20.11 -7.33 15.64
CA GLU A 118 19.11 -6.48 16.28
C GLU A 118 18.19 -5.81 15.27
N THR A 119 18.76 -5.18 14.23
CA THR A 119 17.98 -4.56 13.16
C THR A 119 17.08 -5.58 12.46
N LYS A 120 17.59 -6.79 12.20
CA LYS A 120 16.81 -7.87 11.57
C LYS A 120 15.57 -8.25 12.40
N ILE A 121 15.72 -8.37 13.73
CA ILE A 121 14.59 -8.68 14.62
C ILE A 121 13.56 -7.55 14.61
N ASN A 122 14.02 -6.30 14.61
CA ASN A 122 13.13 -5.14 14.60
C ASN A 122 12.33 -5.03 13.29
N VAL A 123 13.01 -5.22 12.14
CA VAL A 123 12.38 -5.24 10.82
C VAL A 123 11.35 -6.36 10.72
N GLU A 124 11.65 -7.58 11.17
CA GLU A 124 10.68 -8.68 11.15
C GLU A 124 9.46 -8.40 12.04
N ARG A 125 9.67 -7.80 13.22
CA ARG A 125 8.55 -7.39 14.08
C ARG A 125 7.66 -6.34 13.40
N ASN A 126 8.25 -5.37 12.72
CA ASN A 126 7.50 -4.37 11.97
C ASN A 126 6.77 -4.98 10.76
N ARG A 127 7.39 -5.94 10.08
CA ARG A 127 6.76 -6.71 9.01
C ARG A 127 5.52 -7.45 9.49
N LEU A 128 5.60 -8.16 10.62
CA LEU A 128 4.44 -8.83 11.22
C LEU A 128 3.31 -7.85 11.58
N LYS A 129 3.65 -6.69 12.15
CA LYS A 129 2.67 -5.62 12.43
C LYS A 129 2.00 -5.11 11.16
N LEU A 130 2.77 -4.89 10.10
CA LEU A 130 2.24 -4.43 8.82
C LEU A 130 1.29 -5.46 8.22
N VAL A 131 1.66 -6.74 8.25
CA VAL A 131 0.80 -7.85 7.80
C VAL A 131 -0.50 -7.89 8.60
N GLU A 132 -0.44 -7.74 9.93
CA GLU A 132 -1.62 -7.69 10.79
C GLU A 132 -2.52 -6.48 10.46
N MET A 133 -1.92 -5.30 10.27
CA MET A 133 -2.65 -4.09 9.89
C MET A 133 -3.33 -4.24 8.53
N ASN A 134 -2.63 -4.81 7.55
CA ASN A 134 -3.18 -5.07 6.22
C ASN A 134 -4.34 -6.06 6.29
N MET A 135 -4.17 -7.17 7.04
CA MET A 135 -5.23 -8.16 7.25
C MET A 135 -6.48 -7.53 7.87
N LYS A 136 -6.33 -6.70 8.91
CA LYS A 136 -7.45 -5.97 9.53
C LYS A 136 -8.12 -5.01 8.55
N SER A 137 -7.33 -4.25 7.79
CA SER A 137 -7.83 -3.32 6.77
C SER A 137 -8.61 -4.06 5.68
N GLU A 138 -8.10 -5.17 5.19
CA GLU A 138 -8.78 -5.99 4.18
C GLU A 138 -10.08 -6.58 4.72
N HIS A 139 -10.10 -7.07 5.96
CA HIS A 139 -11.33 -7.56 6.58
C HIS A 139 -12.39 -6.46 6.67
N LEU A 140 -12.00 -5.25 7.11
CA LEU A 140 -12.89 -4.11 7.16
C LEU A 140 -13.43 -3.77 5.78
N GLN A 141 -12.56 -3.69 4.77
CA GLN A 141 -12.95 -3.39 3.39
C GLN A 141 -13.91 -4.44 2.82
N ARG A 142 -13.68 -5.74 3.10
CA ARG A 142 -14.60 -6.82 2.72
C ARG A 142 -15.94 -6.70 3.42
N GLN A 143 -15.95 -6.36 4.70
CA GLN A 143 -17.17 -6.15 5.48
C GLN A 143 -17.97 -4.95 4.93
N GLU A 144 -17.30 -3.83 4.66
CA GLU A 144 -17.90 -2.63 4.05
C GLU A 144 -18.48 -2.93 2.66
N MET A 145 -17.71 -3.63 1.79
CA MET A 145 -18.20 -4.05 0.47
C MET A 145 -19.42 -4.97 0.58
N ALA A 146 -19.41 -5.91 1.53
CA ALA A 146 -20.55 -6.80 1.75
C ALA A 146 -21.78 -6.04 2.29
N MET A 147 -21.59 -5.07 3.19
CA MET A 147 -22.67 -4.20 3.68
C MET A 147 -23.24 -3.35 2.55
N LYS A 148 -22.39 -2.71 1.75
CA LYS A 148 -22.79 -1.92 0.59
C LYS A 148 -23.64 -2.75 -0.40
N ARG A 149 -23.21 -3.98 -0.72
CA ARG A 149 -23.98 -4.90 -1.57
C ARG A 149 -25.33 -5.31 -0.97
N LYS A 150 -25.43 -5.45 0.36
CA LYS A 150 -26.70 -5.73 1.04
C LYS A 150 -27.64 -4.53 0.98
N ASP A 151 -27.12 -3.33 1.26
CA ASP A 151 -27.91 -2.10 1.25
C ASP A 151 -28.40 -1.76 -0.16
N GLU A 152 -27.58 -1.98 -1.19
CA GLU A 152 -27.98 -1.84 -2.59
C GLU A 152 -29.13 -2.79 -2.95
N LYS A 153 -29.07 -4.06 -2.52
CA LYS A 153 -30.18 -5.01 -2.73
C LYS A 153 -31.45 -4.57 -2.03
N ILE A 154 -31.36 -4.10 -0.78
CA ILE A 154 -32.52 -3.61 -0.03
C ILE A 154 -33.12 -2.36 -0.70
N ARG A 155 -32.28 -1.44 -1.16
CA ARG A 155 -32.72 -0.24 -1.88
C ARG A 155 -33.41 -0.59 -3.19
N ALA A 156 -32.85 -1.51 -3.97
CA ALA A 156 -33.46 -1.98 -5.21
C ALA A 156 -34.83 -2.67 -4.97
N LEU A 157 -34.95 -3.47 -3.90
CA LEU A 157 -36.23 -4.06 -3.51
C LEU A 157 -37.26 -3.00 -3.12
N ARG A 158 -36.88 -2.00 -2.32
CA ARG A 158 -37.77 -0.88 -1.96
C ARG A 158 -38.21 -0.08 -3.19
N GLN A 159 -37.29 0.22 -4.11
CA GLN A 159 -37.62 0.88 -5.36
C GLN A 159 -38.59 0.05 -6.21
N ARG A 160 -38.43 -1.28 -6.24
CA ARG A 160 -39.35 -2.18 -6.96
C ARG A 160 -40.76 -2.19 -6.36
N ILE A 161 -40.90 -2.10 -5.03
CA ILE A 161 -42.21 -2.01 -4.36
C ILE A 161 -42.91 -0.68 -4.71
N ILE A 162 -42.15 0.42 -4.75
CA ILE A 162 -42.69 1.75 -5.09
C ILE A 162 -43.09 1.83 -6.56
N ALA A 163 -42.33 1.18 -7.45
CA ALA A 163 -42.59 1.17 -8.90
C ALA A 163 -43.70 0.21 -9.35
N GLU A 164 -44.20 -0.67 -8.47
CA GLU A 164 -45.26 -1.62 -8.80
C GLU A 164 -46.61 -0.89 -8.95
N THR A 165 -47.28 -1.07 -10.08
CA THR A 165 -48.53 -0.36 -10.43
C THR A 165 -49.79 -1.07 -9.93
N ASP A 166 -49.68 -2.36 -9.60
CA ASP A 166 -50.79 -3.20 -9.15
C ASP A 166 -50.88 -3.19 -7.61
N VAL A 167 -52.00 -2.67 -7.09
CA VAL A 167 -52.22 -2.44 -5.64
C VAL A 167 -52.12 -3.74 -4.84
N GLU A 168 -52.65 -4.85 -5.33
CA GLU A 168 -52.61 -6.12 -4.60
C GLU A 168 -51.19 -6.71 -4.54
N LYS A 169 -50.44 -6.57 -5.64
CA LYS A 169 -49.04 -7.03 -5.69
C LYS A 169 -48.15 -6.16 -4.82
N GLN A 170 -48.39 -4.86 -4.79
CA GLN A 170 -47.67 -3.93 -3.93
C GLN A 170 -47.83 -4.29 -2.44
N ILE A 171 -49.07 -4.54 -1.98
CA ILE A 171 -49.35 -4.96 -0.59
C ILE A 171 -48.62 -6.28 -0.27
N LYS A 172 -48.74 -7.28 -1.14
CA LYS A 172 -48.07 -8.58 -0.95
C LYS A 172 -46.54 -8.46 -0.91
N LEU A 173 -45.95 -7.56 -1.68
CA LEU A 173 -44.50 -7.32 -1.68
C LEU A 173 -44.06 -6.55 -0.42
N GLN A 174 -44.84 -5.58 0.03
CA GLN A 174 -44.59 -4.82 1.26
C GLN A 174 -44.64 -5.72 2.50
N GLU A 175 -45.67 -6.56 2.64
CA GLU A 175 -45.78 -7.50 3.77
C GLU A 175 -44.63 -8.51 3.82
N LYS A 176 -44.16 -8.98 2.66
CA LYS A 176 -42.99 -9.87 2.57
C LYS A 176 -41.70 -9.16 3.01
N PHE A 177 -41.54 -7.89 2.63
CA PHE A 177 -40.40 -7.08 3.01
C PHE A 177 -40.39 -6.79 4.53
N ASP A 178 -41.55 -6.44 5.11
CA ASP A 178 -41.68 -6.17 6.54
C ASP A 178 -41.40 -7.40 7.40
N LYS A 179 -41.86 -8.59 6.97
CA LYS A 179 -41.51 -9.87 7.61
C LYS A 179 -40.00 -10.15 7.56
N TYR A 180 -39.32 -9.78 6.48
CA TYR A 180 -37.86 -9.93 6.36
C TYR A 180 -37.12 -8.97 7.31
N GLU A 181 -37.52 -7.69 7.37
CA GLU A 181 -36.91 -6.72 8.28
C GLU A 181 -37.11 -7.08 9.75
N LEU A 182 -38.31 -7.56 10.12
CA LEU A 182 -38.59 -7.98 11.49
C LEU A 182 -37.68 -9.15 11.91
N LYS A 183 -37.46 -10.12 11.02
CA LYS A 183 -36.53 -11.23 11.25
C LYS A 183 -35.09 -10.74 11.41
N GLU A 184 -34.62 -9.80 10.59
CA GLU A 184 -33.27 -9.24 10.71
C GLU A 184 -33.09 -8.40 11.99
N LYS A 185 -34.09 -7.61 12.38
CA LYS A 185 -34.09 -6.86 13.67
C LYS A 185 -34.03 -7.82 14.85
N ASN A 186 -34.82 -8.90 14.83
CA ASN A 186 -34.82 -9.90 15.89
C ASN A 186 -33.47 -10.62 16.02
N LYS A 187 -32.82 -10.96 14.90
CA LYS A 187 -31.46 -11.55 14.92
C LYS A 187 -30.41 -10.61 15.52
N LYS A 188 -30.52 -9.30 15.28
CA LYS A 188 -29.60 -8.30 15.87
C LYS A 188 -29.80 -8.18 17.38
N LEU A 189 -31.06 -8.17 17.83
CA LEU A 189 -31.41 -8.09 19.25
C LEU A 189 -30.97 -9.33 20.05
N THR A 190 -31.10 -10.53 19.49
CA THR A 190 -30.67 -11.76 20.18
C THR A 190 -29.15 -11.86 20.30
N LYS A 191 -28.39 -11.49 19.26
CA LYS A 191 -26.92 -11.45 19.29
C LYS A 191 -26.36 -10.38 20.25
N GLY A 192 -27.05 -9.25 20.41
CA GLY A 192 -26.66 -8.20 21.36
C GLY A 192 -26.88 -8.59 22.82
N LYS A 193 -27.87 -9.44 23.12
CA LYS A 193 -28.14 -9.95 24.47
C LYS A 193 -27.13 -11.00 24.93
N SER A 194 -26.63 -11.86 24.02
CA SER A 194 -25.63 -12.88 24.37
C SER A 194 -24.22 -12.32 24.62
N MET A 195 -23.87 -11.14 24.09
CA MET A 195 -22.58 -10.49 24.39
C MET A 195 -22.52 -9.80 25.75
N LYS A 196 -23.67 -9.45 26.35
CA LYS A 196 -23.73 -8.80 27.68
C LYS A 196 -23.63 -9.78 28.86
N VAL A 197 -23.68 -11.09 28.61
CA VAL A 197 -23.63 -12.12 29.66
C VAL A 197 -22.21 -12.70 29.82
N LEU A 198 -21.27 -12.29 28.96
CA LEU A 198 -19.87 -12.73 28.98
C LEU A 198 -18.88 -11.59 29.31
N SER A 199 -19.37 -10.45 29.82
CA SER A 199 -18.57 -9.33 30.30
C SER A 199 -18.55 -9.27 31.81
#